data_AF-A0A6C0IHG4-F1
#
_entry.id   AF-A0A6C0IHG4-F1
#
_cell.length_a   1.000
_cell.length_b   1.000
_cell.length_c   1.000
_cell.angle_alpha   90.00
_cell.angle_beta   90.00
_cell.angle_gamma   90.00
#
_symmetry.space_group_name_H-M   'P 1'
#
loop_
_entity.id
_entity.type
_entity.pdbx_description
1 polymer ?
#
loop_
_entity_poly.entity_id
_entity_poly.type
_entity_poly.pdbx_seq_one_letter_code
_entity_poly.pdbx_strand_id
1 'polypeptide(L)'
;MSMTKTRKNNNIRTNKIRTNKKKNRVFTKKEYSAGDGMLTSVWGPPMWHYLHTMSFNYPVNPTQEDKKHYRDFVLDLRYVLPCKYCRMNLKTNLKTLPLNMSHMASRDTFSRYIYNLHELVNKLLKKTSYLSYCDVRERYEHFRARCVEEKPKLFKVLKTKTLKKSEKGCTEPLYGKKSKCILNIVPQDEKGTTIQIDKKCIKSRT
;
A
#
# COMPACT_ATOMS: atom_id res chain seq x y z
N MET A 1 -20.65 72.78 -1.68
CA MET A 1 -20.12 72.51 -3.04
C MET A 1 -19.07 71.41 -2.91
N SER A 2 -19.48 70.16 -3.07
CA SER A 2 -19.32 69.36 -4.31
C SER A 2 -17.85 69.14 -4.66
N MET A 3 -17.36 67.91 -4.45
CA MET A 3 -17.08 66.96 -5.53
C MET A 3 -16.35 65.73 -4.97
N THR A 4 -17.11 64.66 -4.79
CA THR A 4 -16.62 63.29 -4.57
C THR A 4 -15.88 62.82 -5.83
N LYS A 5 -14.56 62.69 -5.78
CA LYS A 5 -13.77 62.07 -6.87
C LYS A 5 -13.81 60.55 -6.72
N THR A 6 -14.61 59.92 -7.58
CA THR A 6 -14.77 58.48 -7.74
C THR A 6 -13.45 57.82 -8.17
N ARG A 7 -12.92 56.90 -7.36
CA ARG A 7 -11.71 56.13 -7.66
C ARG A 7 -12.07 55.04 -8.67
N LYS A 8 -11.68 55.23 -9.94
CA LYS A 8 -11.85 54.26 -11.04
C LYS A 8 -11.18 52.93 -10.68
N ASN A 9 -11.99 51.87 -10.61
CA ASN A 9 -11.57 50.50 -10.39
C ASN A 9 -11.14 49.89 -11.73
N ASN A 10 -9.85 49.91 -12.07
CA ASN A 10 -9.32 49.30 -13.28
C ASN A 10 -9.17 47.78 -13.07
N ASN A 11 -10.20 47.03 -13.46
CA ASN A 11 -10.15 45.59 -13.63
C ASN A 11 -9.25 45.23 -14.83
N ILE A 12 -7.94 45.11 -14.61
CA ILE A 12 -7.03 44.47 -15.57
C ILE A 12 -7.26 42.96 -15.47
N ARG A 13 -8.18 42.44 -16.28
CA ARG A 13 -8.27 41.00 -16.57
C ARG A 13 -7.03 40.60 -17.35
N THR A 14 -5.99 40.16 -16.65
CA THR A 14 -4.86 39.48 -17.29
C THR A 14 -5.36 38.15 -17.84
N ASN A 15 -5.64 38.09 -19.15
CA ASN A 15 -5.79 36.84 -19.88
C ASN A 15 -4.48 36.07 -19.78
N LYS A 16 -4.35 35.17 -18.79
CA LYS A 16 -3.28 34.17 -18.76
C LYS A 16 -3.52 33.24 -19.96
N ILE A 17 -2.85 33.53 -21.07
CA ILE A 17 -2.67 32.60 -22.18
C ILE A 17 -2.02 31.36 -21.57
N ARG A 18 -2.80 30.28 -21.39
CA ARG A 18 -2.27 28.96 -21.07
C ARG A 18 -1.53 28.47 -22.31
N THR A 19 -0.26 28.87 -22.46
CA THR A 19 0.63 28.22 -23.41
C THR A 19 0.74 26.76 -22.99
N ASN A 20 0.15 25.87 -23.78
CA ASN A 20 0.25 24.43 -23.60
C ASN A 20 1.69 24.02 -23.90
N LYS A 21 2.61 24.22 -22.93
CA LYS A 21 3.98 23.70 -23.04
C LYS A 21 3.86 22.18 -23.16
N LYS A 22 4.25 21.64 -24.32
CA LYS A 22 4.44 20.20 -24.51
C LYS A 22 5.29 19.70 -23.34
N LYS A 23 4.75 18.76 -22.56
CA LYS A 23 5.49 18.15 -21.46
C LYS A 23 6.62 17.32 -22.08
N ASN A 24 7.85 17.81 -22.00
CA ASN A 24 9.01 17.05 -22.45
C ASN A 24 9.12 15.79 -21.58
N ARG A 25 8.90 14.63 -22.19
CA ARG A 25 9.08 13.32 -21.56
C ARG A 25 10.49 12.83 -21.91
N VAL A 26 11.16 12.22 -20.94
CA VAL A 26 12.52 11.70 -21.11
C VAL A 26 12.55 10.48 -22.03
N PHE A 27 11.55 9.59 -21.92
CA PHE A 27 11.50 8.34 -22.67
C PHE A 27 10.69 8.45 -23.97
N THR A 28 11.16 7.72 -24.97
CA THR A 28 10.58 7.53 -26.29
C THR A 28 9.46 6.47 -26.29
N LYS A 29 8.65 6.45 -27.35
CA LYS A 29 7.59 5.45 -27.53
C LYS A 29 8.13 4.02 -27.59
N LYS A 30 9.31 3.81 -28.19
CA LYS A 30 9.97 2.51 -28.28
C LYS A 30 10.36 1.98 -26.90
N GLU A 31 10.88 2.84 -26.03
CA GLU A 31 11.26 2.48 -24.66
C GLU A 31 10.05 2.11 -23.80
N TYR A 32 8.88 2.75 -23.99
CA TYR A 32 7.66 2.33 -23.30
C TYR A 32 7.15 0.94 -23.71
N SER A 33 7.59 0.43 -24.87
CA SER A 33 7.25 -0.91 -25.36
C SER A 33 8.35 -1.94 -25.07
N ALA A 34 9.38 -1.58 -24.31
CA ALA A 34 10.42 -2.52 -23.89
C ALA A 34 9.82 -3.63 -23.01
N GLY A 35 10.32 -4.86 -23.19
CA GLY A 35 9.91 -6.03 -22.41
C GLY A 35 10.65 -6.20 -21.09
N ASP A 36 11.46 -5.21 -20.70
CA ASP A 36 12.29 -5.26 -19.50
C ASP A 36 11.45 -5.25 -18.23
N GLY A 37 11.93 -5.97 -17.21
CA GLY A 37 11.32 -5.96 -15.89
C GLY A 37 11.64 -4.69 -15.12
N MET A 38 10.80 -4.36 -14.13
CA MET A 38 11.06 -3.23 -13.24
C MET A 38 12.12 -3.61 -12.19
N LEU A 39 12.96 -2.65 -11.77
CA LEU A 39 13.97 -2.85 -10.73
C LEU A 39 13.35 -3.41 -9.45
N THR A 40 13.84 -4.59 -9.01
CA THR A 40 13.28 -5.32 -7.86
C THR A 40 13.41 -4.57 -6.55
N SER A 41 14.41 -3.69 -6.42
CA SER A 41 14.60 -2.79 -5.28
C SER A 41 13.50 -1.74 -5.14
N VAL A 42 12.83 -1.37 -6.24
CA VAL A 42 11.78 -0.34 -6.24
C VAL A 42 10.42 -0.94 -5.89
N TRP A 43 10.03 -2.04 -6.54
CA TRP A 43 8.68 -2.61 -6.38
C TRP A 43 8.60 -3.77 -5.39
N GLY A 44 9.71 -4.47 -5.15
CA GLY A 44 9.76 -5.64 -4.28
C GLY A 44 9.35 -5.32 -2.84
N PRO A 45 9.91 -4.27 -2.21
CA PRO A 45 9.51 -3.92 -0.86
C PRO A 45 8.04 -3.48 -0.70
N PRO A 46 7.48 -2.63 -1.57
CA PRO A 46 6.04 -2.36 -1.58
C PRO A 46 5.17 -3.61 -1.75
N MET A 47 5.59 -4.58 -2.59
CA MET A 47 4.87 -5.84 -2.76
C MET A 47 4.87 -6.65 -1.46
N TRP A 48 6.02 -6.80 -0.80
CA TRP A 48 6.09 -7.47 0.51
C TRP A 48 5.26 -6.73 1.56
N HIS A 49 5.29 -5.40 1.57
CA HIS A 49 4.46 -4.60 2.45
C HIS A 49 2.97 -4.90 2.28
N TYR A 50 2.51 -4.99 1.03
CA TYR A 50 1.14 -5.39 0.72
C TYR A 50 0.84 -6.83 1.17
N LEU A 51 1.69 -7.80 0.85
CA LEU A 51 1.47 -9.21 1.22
C LEU A 51 1.37 -9.40 2.73
N HIS A 52 2.24 -8.74 3.50
CA HIS A 52 2.16 -8.75 4.96
C HIS A 52 0.85 -8.11 5.43
N THR A 53 0.50 -6.93 4.94
CA THR A 53 -0.75 -6.23 5.29
C THR A 53 -1.98 -7.09 4.99
N MET A 54 -2.03 -7.69 3.79
CA MET A 54 -3.09 -8.60 3.37
C MET A 54 -3.19 -9.80 4.31
N SER A 55 -2.05 -10.40 4.68
CA SER A 55 -2.01 -11.57 5.55
C SER A 55 -2.46 -11.28 6.98
N PHE A 56 -2.06 -10.14 7.55
CA PHE A 56 -2.52 -9.71 8.87
C PHE A 56 -3.96 -9.19 8.86
N ASN A 57 -4.53 -8.89 7.70
CA ASN A 57 -5.94 -8.55 7.54
C ASN A 57 -6.83 -9.75 7.18
N TYR A 58 -6.25 -10.92 6.85
CA TYR A 58 -7.00 -12.14 6.57
C TYR A 58 -7.99 -12.46 7.70
N PRO A 59 -9.20 -13.01 7.44
CA PRO A 59 -10.16 -13.30 8.50
C PRO A 59 -9.61 -14.25 9.57
N VAL A 60 -10.03 -14.06 10.83
CA VAL A 60 -9.68 -15.01 11.90
C VAL A 60 -10.32 -16.37 11.62
N ASN A 61 -11.59 -16.35 11.21
CA ASN A 61 -12.39 -17.51 10.83
C ASN A 61 -12.78 -17.37 9.34
N PRO A 62 -11.90 -17.73 8.40
CA PRO A 62 -12.14 -17.53 6.97
C PRO A 62 -13.16 -18.54 6.41
N THR A 63 -13.99 -18.05 5.50
CA THR A 63 -14.87 -18.91 4.68
C THR A 63 -14.06 -19.72 3.67
N GLN A 64 -14.69 -20.70 3.02
CA GLN A 64 -14.02 -21.48 1.98
C GLN A 64 -13.62 -20.61 0.77
N GLU A 65 -14.42 -19.60 0.44
CA GLU A 65 -14.13 -18.63 -0.62
C GLU A 65 -12.94 -17.74 -0.24
N ASP A 66 -12.89 -17.23 0.99
CA ASP A 66 -11.73 -16.47 1.49
C ASP A 66 -10.44 -17.26 1.34
N LYS A 67 -10.45 -18.53 1.77
CA LYS A 67 -9.30 -19.44 1.62
C LYS A 67 -8.87 -19.58 0.17
N LYS A 68 -9.82 -19.76 -0.75
CA LYS A 68 -9.53 -19.89 -2.18
C LYS A 68 -8.93 -18.60 -2.74
N HIS A 69 -9.59 -17.45 -2.53
CA HIS A 69 -9.16 -16.18 -3.13
C HIS A 69 -7.76 -15.76 -2.68
N TYR A 70 -7.47 -15.84 -1.38
CA TYR A 70 -6.16 -15.45 -0.86
C TYR A 70 -5.05 -16.42 -1.27
N ARG A 71 -5.37 -17.73 -1.32
CA ARG A 71 -4.42 -18.74 -1.80
C ARG A 71 -4.09 -18.51 -3.27
N ASP A 72 -5.12 -18.42 -4.11
CA ASP A 72 -4.95 -18.24 -5.56
C ASP A 72 -4.15 -16.96 -5.86
N PHE A 73 -4.44 -15.86 -5.15
CA PHE A 73 -3.66 -14.62 -5.25
C PHE A 73 -2.15 -14.85 -5.05
N VAL A 74 -1.75 -15.54 -3.97
CA VAL A 74 -0.33 -15.81 -3.67
C VAL A 74 0.28 -16.75 -4.72
N LEU A 75 -0.47 -17.76 -5.16
CA LEU A 75 0.00 -18.69 -6.18
C LEU A 75 0.19 -17.99 -7.53
N ASP A 76 -0.68 -17.06 -7.90
CA ASP A 76 -0.69 -16.38 -9.19
C ASP A 76 0.43 -15.35 -9.34
N LEU A 77 1.07 -14.93 -8.24
CA LEU A 77 2.29 -14.13 -8.28
C LEU A 77 3.37 -14.76 -9.19
N ARG A 78 3.41 -16.10 -9.30
CA ARG A 78 4.33 -16.81 -10.21
C ARG A 78 4.17 -16.42 -11.68
N TYR A 79 3.07 -15.77 -12.06
CA TYR A 79 2.76 -15.34 -13.42
C TYR A 79 2.91 -13.83 -13.61
N VAL A 80 2.65 -13.03 -12.58
CA VAL A 80 2.47 -11.58 -12.72
C VAL A 80 3.58 -10.71 -12.14
N LEU A 81 4.53 -11.26 -11.36
CA LEU A 81 5.64 -10.45 -10.83
C LEU A 81 6.42 -9.80 -11.98
N PRO A 82 6.79 -8.50 -11.92
CA PRO A 82 7.42 -7.75 -13.02
C PRO A 82 8.93 -8.06 -13.14
N CYS A 83 9.30 -9.33 -13.01
CA CYS A 83 10.67 -9.85 -13.04
C CYS A 83 10.63 -11.34 -13.43
N LYS A 84 11.23 -11.68 -14.58
CA LYS A 84 11.24 -13.06 -15.13
C LYS A 84 11.81 -14.08 -14.13
N TYR A 85 12.99 -13.80 -13.59
CA TYR A 85 13.65 -14.70 -12.64
C TYR A 85 12.88 -14.81 -11.32
N CYS A 86 12.25 -13.73 -10.85
CA CYS A 86 11.45 -13.75 -9.64
C CYS A 86 10.24 -14.69 -9.79
N ARG A 87 9.58 -14.67 -10.96
CA ARG A 87 8.50 -15.61 -11.30
C ARG A 87 8.98 -17.07 -11.29
N MET A 88 10.12 -17.34 -11.92
CA MET A 88 10.72 -18.68 -11.96
C MET A 88 11.12 -19.16 -10.55
N ASN A 89 11.79 -18.32 -9.78
CA ASN A 89 12.23 -18.62 -8.42
C ASN A 89 11.04 -18.84 -7.49
N LEU A 90 9.97 -18.05 -7.60
CA LEU A 90 8.78 -18.25 -6.79
C LEU A 90 8.13 -19.62 -7.05
N LYS A 91 8.14 -20.13 -8.29
CA LYS A 91 7.67 -21.50 -8.57
C LYS A 91 8.48 -22.53 -7.78
N THR A 92 9.81 -22.36 -7.71
CA THR A 92 10.69 -23.25 -6.94
C THR A 92 10.48 -23.09 -5.45
N ASN A 93 10.38 -21.86 -4.95
CA ASN A 93 10.13 -21.57 -3.53
C ASN A 93 8.81 -22.19 -3.06
N LEU A 94 7.77 -22.15 -3.89
CA LEU A 94 6.47 -22.78 -3.60
C LEU A 94 6.51 -24.31 -3.66
N LYS A 95 7.54 -24.93 -4.26
CA LYS A 95 7.79 -26.38 -4.14
C LYS A 95 8.48 -26.69 -2.81
N THR A 96 9.43 -25.87 -2.39
CA THR A 96 10.13 -26.01 -1.09
C THR A 96 9.22 -25.71 0.09
N LEU A 97 8.36 -24.70 -0.03
CA LEU A 97 7.41 -24.25 0.99
C LEU A 97 5.99 -24.20 0.39
N PRO A 98 5.32 -25.36 0.25
CA PRO A 98 4.02 -25.45 -0.42
C PRO A 98 2.90 -24.76 0.36
N LEU A 99 2.09 -23.95 -0.34
CA LEU A 99 0.91 -23.30 0.23
C LEU A 99 -0.30 -24.25 0.25
N ASN A 100 -0.40 -25.00 1.34
CA ASN A 100 -1.50 -25.93 1.61
C ASN A 100 -2.69 -25.28 2.32
N MET A 101 -3.84 -25.96 2.32
CA MET A 101 -5.07 -25.47 2.98
C MET A 101 -4.94 -25.32 4.50
N SER A 102 -4.00 -26.03 5.14
CA SER A 102 -3.68 -25.84 6.57
C SER A 102 -3.16 -24.43 6.88
N HIS A 103 -2.41 -23.82 5.96
CA HIS A 103 -1.96 -22.43 6.07
C HIS A 103 -3.09 -21.42 5.84
N MET A 104 -4.24 -21.85 5.31
CA MET A 104 -5.41 -20.99 5.12
C MET A 104 -6.42 -21.15 6.27
N ALA A 105 -6.08 -21.89 7.33
CA ALA A 105 -7.00 -22.17 8.44
C ALA A 105 -7.42 -20.91 9.20
N SER A 106 -6.53 -19.94 9.37
CA SER A 106 -6.79 -18.69 10.10
C SER A 106 -5.82 -17.59 9.69
N ARG A 107 -6.08 -16.36 10.16
CA ARG A 107 -5.13 -15.24 10.08
C ARG A 107 -3.72 -15.62 10.53
N ASP A 108 -3.60 -16.34 11.65
CA ASP A 108 -2.28 -16.69 12.20
C ASP A 108 -1.53 -17.66 11.29
N THR A 109 -2.19 -18.71 10.80
CA THR A 109 -1.52 -19.69 9.93
C THR A 109 -1.13 -19.08 8.59
N PHE A 110 -1.97 -18.20 8.03
CA PHE A 110 -1.68 -17.55 6.75
C PHE A 110 -0.59 -16.48 6.85
N SER A 111 -0.64 -15.62 7.87
CA SER A 111 0.41 -14.61 8.08
C SER A 111 1.76 -15.21 8.41
N ARG A 112 1.82 -16.32 9.16
CA ARG A 112 3.06 -17.09 9.35
C ARG A 112 3.60 -17.65 8.05
N TYR A 113 2.74 -18.15 7.17
CA TYR A 113 3.17 -18.64 5.86
C TYR A 113 3.84 -17.52 5.04
N ILE A 114 3.21 -16.34 4.97
CA ILE A 114 3.76 -15.19 4.24
C ILE A 114 5.09 -14.72 4.84
N TYR A 115 5.20 -14.70 6.17
CA TYR A 115 6.47 -14.44 6.86
C TYR A 115 7.55 -15.47 6.50
N ASN A 116 7.24 -16.77 6.58
CA ASN A 116 8.20 -17.84 6.27
C ASN A 116 8.64 -17.79 4.80
N LEU A 117 7.73 -17.48 3.89
CA LEU A 117 8.04 -17.31 2.47
C LEU A 117 8.99 -16.11 2.25
N HIS A 118 8.76 -14.99 2.95
CA HIS A 118 9.64 -13.83 2.88
C HIS A 118 11.04 -14.15 3.41
N GLU A 119 11.14 -14.85 4.54
CA GLU A 119 12.43 -15.26 5.12
C GLU A 119 13.16 -16.30 4.25
N LEU A 120 12.43 -17.22 3.61
CA LEU A 120 13.02 -18.14 2.62
C LEU A 120 13.66 -17.35 1.46
N VAL A 121 12.94 -16.36 0.90
CA VAL A 121 13.47 -15.50 -0.17
C VAL A 121 14.67 -14.70 0.32
N ASN A 122 14.62 -14.14 1.53
CA ASN A 122 15.74 -13.41 2.12
C ASN A 122 16.98 -14.32 2.24
N LYS A 123 16.83 -15.53 2.76
CA LYS A 123 17.92 -16.52 2.87
C LYS A 123 18.55 -16.83 1.51
N LEU A 124 17.75 -17.05 0.47
CA LEU A 124 18.23 -17.32 -0.89
C LEU A 124 18.97 -16.12 -1.50
N LEU A 125 18.58 -14.91 -1.14
CA LEU A 125 19.25 -13.66 -1.53
C LEU A 125 20.40 -13.26 -0.59
N LYS A 126 20.76 -14.10 0.38
CA LYS A 126 21.77 -13.82 1.42
C LYS A 126 21.48 -12.54 2.21
N LYS A 127 20.19 -12.28 2.47
CA LYS A 127 19.68 -11.19 3.29
C LYS A 127 19.14 -11.72 4.61
N THR A 128 19.15 -10.86 5.62
CA THR A 128 18.60 -11.13 6.95
C THR A 128 17.66 -10.00 7.35
N SER A 129 16.47 -10.35 7.83
CA SER A 129 15.48 -9.36 8.28
C SER A 129 15.76 -8.85 9.70
N TYR A 130 16.39 -9.70 10.54
CA TYR A 130 16.58 -9.52 11.98
C TYR A 130 15.28 -9.34 12.77
N LEU A 131 14.15 -9.80 12.24
CA LEU A 131 12.84 -9.65 12.85
C LEU A 131 12.20 -11.01 13.03
N SER A 132 11.68 -11.28 14.23
CA SER A 132 10.81 -12.43 14.45
C SER A 132 9.42 -12.20 13.84
N TYR A 133 8.64 -13.26 13.67
CA TYR A 133 7.23 -13.15 13.30
C TYR A 133 6.46 -12.22 14.25
N CYS A 134 6.77 -12.27 15.55
CA CYS A 134 6.12 -11.43 16.55
C CYS A 134 6.41 -9.93 16.33
N ASP A 135 7.66 -9.59 15.98
CA ASP A 135 8.05 -8.20 15.67
C ASP A 135 7.34 -7.69 14.42
N VAL A 136 7.24 -8.54 13.39
CA VAL A 136 6.52 -8.21 12.15
C VAL A 136 5.04 -8.04 12.45
N ARG A 137 4.42 -8.95 13.19
CA ARG A 137 3.01 -8.85 13.60
C ARG A 137 2.74 -7.54 14.33
N GLU A 138 3.51 -7.24 15.37
CA GLU A 138 3.34 -6.01 16.17
C GLU A 138 3.46 -4.76 15.28
N ARG A 139 4.46 -4.73 14.41
CA ARG A 139 4.65 -3.64 13.45
C ARG A 139 3.41 -3.37 12.61
N TYR A 140 2.78 -4.40 12.04
CA TYR A 140 1.60 -4.24 11.20
C TYR A 140 0.32 -3.98 12.01
N GLU A 141 0.24 -4.47 13.25
CA GLU A 141 -0.89 -4.18 14.16
C GLU A 141 -1.00 -2.70 14.52
N HIS A 142 0.11 -1.96 14.56
CA HIS A 142 0.06 -0.50 14.72
C HIS A 142 -0.75 0.18 13.59
N PHE A 143 -0.75 -0.39 12.39
CA PHE A 143 -1.48 0.14 11.23
C PHE A 143 -2.96 -0.26 11.18
N ARG A 144 -3.43 -1.16 12.06
CA ARG A 144 -4.83 -1.60 12.05
C ARG A 144 -5.76 -0.41 12.28
N ALA A 145 -6.65 -0.19 11.32
CA ALA A 145 -7.77 0.73 11.46
C ALA A 145 -8.70 0.15 12.53
N ARG A 146 -8.98 0.94 13.55
CA ARG A 146 -9.88 0.54 14.62
C ARG A 146 -10.97 1.58 14.66
N CYS A 147 -12.18 1.19 14.26
CA CYS A 147 -13.33 2.08 14.25
C CYS A 147 -13.68 2.47 15.70
N VAL A 148 -13.95 3.75 15.93
CA VAL A 148 -14.62 4.20 17.15
C VAL A 148 -16.10 3.81 17.02
N GLU A 149 -16.72 3.27 18.06
CA GLU A 149 -18.16 2.88 18.07
C GLU A 149 -19.14 4.06 17.99
N GLU A 150 -18.72 5.22 17.46
CA GLU A 150 -19.71 6.19 17.03
C GLU A 150 -20.38 5.64 15.77
N LYS A 151 -21.49 4.90 15.98
CA LYS A 151 -22.44 4.50 14.94
C LYS A 151 -22.56 5.68 13.99
N PRO A 152 -22.01 5.61 12.76
CA PRO A 152 -22.17 6.72 11.84
C PRO A 152 -23.67 6.87 11.68
N LYS A 153 -24.23 8.03 12.08
CA LYS A 153 -25.64 8.35 11.86
C LYS A 153 -25.89 8.03 10.39
N LEU A 154 -26.60 6.93 10.13
CA LEU A 154 -27.09 6.57 8.82
C LEU A 154 -28.03 7.72 8.49
N PHE A 155 -27.50 8.75 7.81
CA PHE A 155 -28.31 9.84 7.29
C PHE A 155 -29.39 9.16 6.45
N LYS A 156 -30.64 9.23 6.94
CA LYS A 156 -31.82 8.80 6.21
C LYS A 156 -31.66 9.40 4.81
N VAL A 157 -31.58 8.54 3.81
CA VAL A 157 -31.47 8.93 2.41
C VAL A 157 -32.81 9.61 2.07
N LEU A 158 -32.91 10.89 2.38
CA LEU A 158 -33.90 11.74 1.77
C LEU A 158 -33.47 11.83 0.31
N LYS A 159 -34.20 11.11 -0.54
CA LYS A 159 -34.10 11.21 -1.99
C LYS A 159 -34.26 12.67 -2.35
N THR A 160 -33.16 13.37 -2.62
CA THR A 160 -33.04 14.41 -3.65
C THR A 160 -31.67 15.10 -3.56
N LYS A 161 -31.08 15.29 -4.74
CA LYS A 161 -29.88 16.08 -5.07
C LYS A 161 -28.51 15.38 -4.92
N THR A 162 -27.87 15.29 -6.08
CA THR A 162 -26.53 14.85 -6.41
C THR A 162 -25.44 15.52 -5.57
N LEU A 163 -25.07 14.89 -4.47
CA LEU A 163 -23.79 15.14 -3.79
C LEU A 163 -22.82 14.04 -4.23
N LYS A 164 -21.68 14.43 -4.82
CA LYS A 164 -20.51 13.56 -4.99
C LYS A 164 -20.10 13.05 -3.60
N LYS A 165 -20.62 11.91 -3.19
CA LYS A 165 -20.19 11.22 -1.97
C LYS A 165 -18.82 10.63 -2.24
N SER A 166 -17.78 11.21 -1.64
CA SER A 166 -16.49 10.53 -1.50
C SER A 166 -16.68 9.29 -0.62
N GLU A 167 -16.12 8.16 -1.04
CA GLU A 167 -16.09 6.93 -0.26
C GLU A 167 -15.47 7.18 1.12
N LYS A 168 -16.06 6.61 2.18
CA LYS A 168 -15.50 6.70 3.53
C LYS A 168 -14.27 5.80 3.62
N GLY A 169 -13.07 6.35 3.53
CA GLY A 169 -11.84 5.61 3.79
C GLY A 169 -11.67 5.30 5.28
N CYS A 170 -11.27 4.07 5.61
CA CYS A 170 -10.99 3.60 6.98
C CYS A 170 -9.72 4.24 7.57
N THR A 171 -9.71 5.55 7.78
CA THR A 171 -8.53 6.34 8.23
C THR A 171 -8.66 6.90 9.65
N GLU A 172 -9.67 6.51 10.42
CA GLU A 172 -9.96 7.01 11.77
C GLU A 172 -9.31 6.10 12.84
N PRO A 173 -8.43 6.62 13.72
CA PRO A 173 -7.79 5.83 14.76
C PRO A 173 -8.58 5.84 16.09
N LEU A 174 -8.49 4.75 16.86
CA LEU A 174 -8.99 4.68 18.25
C LEU A 174 -8.22 5.60 19.22
N TYR A 175 -6.90 5.73 19.06
CA TYR A 175 -6.00 6.58 19.84
C TYR A 175 -4.77 6.94 18.96
N GLY A 176 -4.24 8.16 19.10
CA GLY A 176 -3.01 8.62 18.44
C GLY A 176 -3.18 9.34 17.09
N LYS A 177 -2.06 9.68 16.44
CA LYS A 177 -2.04 10.40 15.14
C LYS A 177 -2.34 9.45 13.97
N LYS A 178 -3.05 9.96 12.95
CA LYS A 178 -3.30 9.24 11.69
C LYS A 178 -1.95 8.87 11.04
N SER A 179 -1.75 7.58 10.79
CA SER A 179 -0.60 7.09 10.03
C SER A 179 -0.91 7.18 8.53
N LYS A 180 0.07 7.61 7.73
CA LYS A 180 0.02 7.55 6.26
C LYS A 180 1.29 6.89 5.75
N CYS A 181 1.18 6.10 4.68
CA CYS A 181 2.33 5.52 4.01
C CYS A 181 2.89 6.53 3.00
N ILE A 182 4.20 6.77 3.03
CA ILE A 182 4.93 7.54 2.02
C ILE A 182 5.95 6.58 1.39
N LEU A 183 5.92 6.45 0.07
CA LEU A 183 6.92 5.67 -0.67
C LEU A 183 8.05 6.61 -1.12
N ASN A 184 9.23 6.41 -0.55
CA ASN A 184 10.44 7.14 -0.91
C ASN A 184 11.35 6.25 -1.76
N ILE A 185 11.74 6.74 -2.94
CA ILE A 185 12.73 6.07 -3.80
C ILE A 185 14.06 6.80 -3.61
N VAL A 186 15.06 6.06 -3.14
CA VAL A 186 16.39 6.58 -2.81
C VAL A 186 17.47 5.88 -3.64
N PRO A 187 18.65 6.50 -3.85
CA PRO A 187 19.81 5.83 -4.42
C PRO A 187 20.16 4.53 -3.69
N GLN A 188 20.68 3.53 -4.41
CA GLN A 188 20.91 2.19 -3.87
C GLN A 188 22.00 2.14 -2.78
N ASP A 189 22.91 3.11 -2.78
CA ASP A 189 23.99 3.30 -1.82
C ASP A 189 23.54 3.96 -0.51
N GLU A 190 22.32 4.53 -0.47
CA GLU A 190 21.77 5.11 0.75
C GLU A 190 21.49 4.01 1.78
N LYS A 191 22.07 4.17 2.98
CA LYS A 191 21.89 3.21 4.08
C LYS A 191 20.57 3.51 4.80
N GLY A 192 19.72 2.51 4.93
CA GLY A 192 18.48 2.63 5.69
C GLY A 192 17.64 1.36 5.72
N THR A 193 16.66 1.33 6.62
CA THR A 193 15.65 0.28 6.64
C THR A 193 14.59 0.55 5.58
N THR A 194 14.10 -0.51 4.96
CA THR A 194 13.02 -0.47 3.95
C THR A 194 11.75 0.21 4.42
N ILE A 195 11.36 -0.01 5.69
CA ILE A 195 10.18 0.59 6.30
C ILE A 195 10.69 1.48 7.43
N GLN A 196 10.28 2.75 7.39
CA GLN A 196 10.55 3.73 8.43
C GLN A 196 9.22 4.15 9.03
N ILE A 197 9.07 4.01 10.35
CA ILE A 197 7.85 4.33 11.08
C ILE A 197 8.19 5.44 12.07
N ASP A 198 7.52 6.58 11.96
CA ASP A 198 7.64 7.66 12.94
C ASP A 198 7.18 7.15 14.31
N LYS A 199 7.96 7.43 15.37
CA LYS A 199 7.62 7.05 16.75
C LYS A 199 6.21 7.53 17.16
N LYS A 200 5.73 8.65 16.60
CA LYS A 200 4.38 9.18 16.83
C LYS A 200 3.25 8.30 16.27
N CYS A 201 3.58 7.38 15.36
CA CYS A 201 2.65 6.42 14.78
C CYS A 201 2.62 5.08 15.54
N ILE A 202 3.56 4.87 16.46
CA ILE A 202 3.60 3.69 17.33
C ILE A 202 2.57 3.89 18.45
N LYS A 203 1.63 2.97 18.58
CA LYS A 203 0.59 3.00 19.61
C LYS A 203 1.09 2.31 20.87
N SER A 204 1.00 2.96 22.03
CA SER A 204 1.27 2.36 23.35
C SER A 204 -0.03 2.14 24.12
N ARG A 205 -0.09 1.09 24.94
CA ARG A 205 -1.11 0.97 26.00
C ARG A 205 -0.60 1.78 27.20
N THR A 206 -1.36 2.77 27.63
CA THR A 206 -1.23 3.38 28.97
C THR A 206 -1.84 2.45 30.00
#